data_AF-A0A497JM07-F1
#
_entry.id   AF-A0A497JM07-F1
#
_cell.length_a   1.000
_cell.length_b   1.000
_cell.length_c   1.000
_cell.angle_alpha   90.00
_cell.angle_beta   90.00
_cell.angle_gamma   90.00
#
_symmetry.space_group_name_H-M   'P 1'
#
loop_
_entity.id
_entity.type
_entity.pdbx_description
1 polymer ?
#
loop_
_entity_poly.entity_id
_entity_poly.type
_entity_poly.pdbx_seq_one_letter_code
_entity_poly.pdbx_strand_id
1 'polypeptide(L)'
;MVAGILAQLGVDMGKKLLGANTFNPTGHWENVEVVDINTKILQAAGGDWKNVPSEKNILKCKKLFSQQIKQFISSQKAEFWGFKDPRLCLTIPLWSKYLKNAFYVVVFRNPLQVAQSLNKRDRIDIKEGLRLTAIYNDRLTKFISSINNPCLFLSFERIYPATVREIINFLKLRPSPKQIQKAEIFIDPELKYL
;
A
#
# COMPACT_ATOMS: atom_id res chain seq x y z
N MET A 1 4.58 -6.74 5.51
CA MET A 1 4.57 -8.08 4.88
C MET A 1 4.57 -8.05 3.34
N VAL A 2 3.46 -7.83 2.61
CA VAL A 2 3.43 -7.96 1.12
C VAL A 2 4.49 -7.12 0.40
N ALA A 3 4.66 -5.87 0.81
CA ALA A 3 5.70 -5.00 0.25
C ALA A 3 7.14 -5.53 0.45
N GLY A 4 7.39 -6.19 1.59
CA GLY A 4 8.66 -6.87 1.84
C GLY A 4 8.82 -8.13 0.99
N ILE A 5 7.74 -8.91 0.79
CA ILE A 5 7.74 -10.04 -0.16
C ILE A 5 8.15 -9.54 -1.56
N LEU A 6 7.54 -8.46 -2.05
CA LEU A 6 7.87 -7.86 -3.36
C LEU A 6 9.34 -7.45 -3.44
N ALA A 7 9.88 -6.82 -2.39
CA ALA A 7 11.30 -6.46 -2.33
C ALA A 7 12.22 -7.69 -2.39
N GLN A 8 11.90 -8.78 -1.67
CA GLN A 8 12.67 -10.03 -1.73
C GLN A 8 12.62 -10.66 -3.12
N LEU A 9 11.50 -10.50 -3.85
CA LEU A 9 11.33 -10.96 -5.23
C LEU A 9 12.02 -10.07 -6.27
N GLY A 10 12.68 -8.99 -5.85
CA GLY A 10 13.46 -8.11 -6.73
C GLY A 10 12.70 -6.90 -7.27
N VAL A 11 11.51 -6.58 -6.75
CA VAL A 11 10.84 -5.31 -7.04
C VAL A 11 11.59 -4.18 -6.34
N ASP A 12 11.99 -3.14 -7.07
CA ASP A 12 12.57 -1.95 -6.47
C ASP A 12 11.48 -1.16 -5.75
N MET A 13 11.47 -1.25 -4.41
CA MET A 13 10.51 -0.52 -3.57
C MET A 13 10.95 0.93 -3.28
N GLY A 14 12.13 1.33 -3.75
CA GLY A 14 12.78 2.61 -3.49
C GLY A 14 13.88 2.53 -2.43
N LYS A 15 14.75 3.56 -2.43
CA LYS A 15 15.96 3.61 -1.59
C LYS A 15 15.73 4.13 -0.16
N LYS A 16 14.71 4.98 0.03
CA LYS A 16 14.38 5.61 1.32
C LYS A 16 13.04 5.08 1.80
N LEU A 17 13.11 4.00 2.59
CA LEU A 17 11.94 3.32 3.14
C LEU A 17 11.79 3.63 4.63
N LEU A 18 10.54 3.78 5.09
CA LEU A 18 10.25 3.73 6.52
C LEU A 18 10.63 2.34 7.07
N GLY A 19 11.55 2.36 8.04
CA GLY A 19 12.12 1.17 8.65
C GLY A 19 11.16 0.41 9.56
N ALA A 20 11.70 -0.58 10.28
CA ALA A 20 10.96 -1.33 11.29
C ALA A 20 10.65 -0.46 12.52
N ASN A 21 9.56 -0.78 13.22
CA ASN A 21 9.29 -0.27 14.55
C ASN A 21 8.59 -1.34 15.40
N THR A 22 8.29 -1.03 16.66
CA THR A 22 7.66 -1.95 17.61
C THR A 22 6.31 -2.51 17.14
N PHE A 23 5.61 -1.79 16.27
CA PHE A 23 4.30 -2.20 15.71
C PHE A 23 4.43 -2.86 14.32
N ASN A 24 5.60 -2.80 13.69
CA ASN A 24 5.88 -3.47 12.44
C ASN A 24 7.36 -3.87 12.38
N PRO A 25 7.71 -5.02 13.00
CA PRO A 25 9.09 -5.49 13.11
C PRO A 25 9.75 -5.78 11.75
N THR A 26 8.95 -6.09 10.72
CA THR A 26 9.44 -6.37 9.36
C THR A 26 9.79 -5.15 8.54
N GLY A 27 9.55 -3.95 9.06
CA GLY A 27 9.63 -2.72 8.28
C GLY A 27 8.30 -2.31 7.67
N HIS A 28 8.09 -1.00 7.57
CA HIS A 28 6.93 -0.49 6.86
C HIS A 28 7.06 -0.69 5.36
N TRP A 29 8.26 -0.57 4.77
CA TRP A 29 8.46 -0.60 3.31
C TRP A 29 7.67 0.52 2.59
N GLU A 30 7.41 1.62 3.28
CA GLU A 30 6.76 2.81 2.72
C GLU A 30 7.83 3.74 2.21
N ASN A 31 7.70 4.16 0.95
CA ASN A 31 8.61 5.15 0.39
C ASN A 31 8.34 6.52 1.03
N VAL A 32 9.35 7.13 1.64
CA VAL A 32 9.20 8.38 2.42
C VAL A 32 8.61 9.51 1.57
N GLU A 33 8.98 9.59 0.29
CA GLU A 33 8.45 10.62 -0.61
C GLU A 33 6.97 10.39 -0.93
N VAL A 34 6.55 9.14 -1.09
CA VAL A 34 5.13 8.79 -1.27
C VAL A 34 4.31 9.15 -0.04
N VAL A 35 4.83 8.84 1.16
CA VAL A 35 4.18 9.19 2.44
C VAL A 35 4.01 10.70 2.56
N ASP A 36 5.06 11.47 2.24
CA ASP A 36 5.03 12.93 2.27
C ASP A 36 4.00 13.50 1.27
N ILE A 37 4.03 13.05 0.01
CA ILE A 37 3.07 13.49 -1.02
C ILE A 37 1.64 13.16 -0.60
N ASN A 38 1.37 11.94 -0.14
CA ASN A 38 0.03 11.54 0.31
C ASN A 38 -0.43 12.34 1.53
N THR A 39 0.47 12.62 2.48
CA THR A 39 0.15 13.45 3.66
C THR A 39 -0.24 14.86 3.25
N LYS A 40 0.54 15.49 2.36
CA LYS A 40 0.25 16.84 1.84
C LYS A 40 -1.04 16.89 1.03
N ILE A 41 -1.35 15.84 0.25
CA ILE A 41 -2.64 15.74 -0.47
C ILE A 41 -3.80 15.77 0.51
N LEU A 42 -3.76 14.95 1.57
CA LEU A 42 -4.86 14.89 2.55
C LEU A 42 -5.00 16.21 3.32
N GLN A 43 -3.88 16.82 3.73
CA GLN A 43 -3.87 18.12 4.40
C GLN A 43 -4.46 19.22 3.52
N ALA A 44 -4.06 19.31 2.24
CA ALA A 44 -4.60 20.27 1.29
C ALA A 44 -6.09 20.02 1.00
N ALA A 45 -6.57 18.78 1.13
CA ALA A 45 -7.98 18.43 1.00
C ALA A 45 -8.80 18.72 2.28
N GLY A 46 -8.16 19.25 3.33
CA GLY A 46 -8.79 19.65 4.59
C GLY A 46 -8.89 18.54 5.63
N GLY A 47 -8.01 17.52 5.57
CA GLY A 47 -8.04 16.40 6.49
C GLY A 47 -6.70 15.70 6.67
N ASP A 48 -6.74 14.49 7.21
CA ASP A 48 -5.59 13.63 7.39
C ASP A 48 -5.99 12.15 7.22
N TRP A 49 -5.14 11.22 7.63
CA TRP A 49 -5.39 9.79 7.48
C TRP A 49 -6.49 9.24 8.42
N LYS A 50 -6.81 9.94 9.52
CA LYS A 50 -7.90 9.69 10.47
C LYS A 50 -9.13 10.56 10.12
N ASN A 51 -8.91 11.85 9.93
CA ASN A 51 -9.95 12.80 9.54
C ASN A 51 -10.06 12.81 8.01
N VAL A 52 -10.57 11.70 7.45
CA VAL A 52 -10.54 11.45 6.01
C VAL A 52 -11.36 12.50 5.25
N PRO A 53 -10.73 13.32 4.37
CA PRO A 53 -11.45 14.30 3.58
C PRO A 53 -12.33 13.63 2.51
N SER A 54 -13.32 14.35 2.00
CA SER A 54 -14.16 13.84 0.91
C SER A 54 -13.32 13.58 -0.35
N GLU A 55 -13.69 12.55 -1.12
CA GLU A 55 -13.05 12.26 -2.41
C GLU A 55 -13.09 13.45 -3.37
N LYS A 56 -14.18 14.22 -3.37
CA LYS A 56 -14.27 15.46 -4.15
C LYS A 56 -13.15 16.44 -3.78
N ASN A 57 -12.85 16.62 -2.49
CA ASN A 57 -11.79 17.51 -2.04
C ASN A 57 -10.40 16.96 -2.41
N ILE A 58 -10.16 15.66 -2.24
CA ILE A 58 -8.92 15.02 -2.68
C ILE A 58 -8.71 15.22 -4.20
N LEU A 59 -9.75 14.97 -5.01
CA LEU A 59 -9.67 15.12 -6.47
C LEU A 59 -9.40 16.56 -6.93
N LYS A 60 -9.88 17.57 -6.20
CA LYS A 60 -9.57 18.99 -6.45
C LYS A 60 -8.06 19.29 -6.32
N CYS A 61 -7.34 18.52 -5.50
CA CYS A 61 -5.90 18.67 -5.32
C CYS A 61 -5.06 18.18 -6.51
N LYS A 62 -5.68 17.60 -7.56
CA LYS A 62 -4.97 17.05 -8.74
C LYS A 62 -3.94 18.00 -9.33
N LYS A 63 -4.30 19.27 -9.58
CA LYS A 63 -3.40 20.23 -10.21
C LYS A 63 -2.19 20.52 -9.31
N LEU A 64 -2.45 20.73 -8.02
CA LEU A 64 -1.45 21.08 -7.01
C LEU A 64 -0.34 20.03 -6.87
N PHE A 65 -0.70 18.74 -6.89
CA PHE A 65 0.26 17.65 -6.67
C PHE A 65 0.72 16.92 -7.95
N SER A 66 0.18 17.29 -9.11
CA SER A 66 0.49 16.60 -10.38
C SER A 66 1.98 16.59 -10.70
N GLN A 67 2.70 17.68 -10.44
CA GLN A 67 4.13 17.78 -10.73
C GLN A 67 4.96 16.86 -9.82
N GLN A 68 4.70 16.86 -8.51
CA GLN A 68 5.42 16.02 -7.56
C GLN A 68 5.19 14.52 -7.84
N ILE A 69 3.94 14.13 -8.13
CA ILE A 69 3.62 12.76 -8.51
C ILE A 69 4.39 12.35 -9.79
N LYS A 70 4.39 13.19 -10.83
CA LYS A 70 5.13 12.91 -12.07
C LYS A 70 6.64 12.82 -11.83
N GLN A 71 7.18 13.72 -11.02
CA GLN A 71 8.61 13.72 -10.67
C GLN A 71 9.00 12.42 -9.98
N PHE A 72 8.24 11.99 -8.96
CA PHE A 72 8.45 10.71 -8.29
C PHE A 72 8.39 9.53 -9.28
N ILE A 73 7.40 9.48 -10.16
CA ILE A 73 7.27 8.39 -11.14
C ILE A 73 8.47 8.40 -12.11
N SER A 74 8.89 9.57 -12.59
CA SER A 74 10.01 9.72 -13.53
C SER A 74 11.39 9.43 -12.93
N SER A 75 11.52 9.52 -11.61
CA SER A 75 12.77 9.22 -10.90
C SER A 75 12.99 7.72 -10.74
N GLN A 76 11.97 6.88 -10.94
CA GLN A 76 12.12 5.43 -10.84
C GLN A 76 12.84 4.91 -12.09
N LYS A 77 13.99 4.26 -11.88
CA LYS A 77 14.88 3.80 -12.97
C LYS A 77 14.91 2.29 -13.15
N ALA A 78 14.49 1.52 -12.14
CA ALA A 78 14.39 0.08 -12.26
C ALA A 78 13.32 -0.31 -13.29
N GLU A 79 13.55 -1.42 -13.99
CA GLU A 79 12.59 -1.97 -14.95
C GLU A 79 11.26 -2.31 -14.26
N PHE A 80 11.34 -2.89 -13.06
CA PHE A 80 10.20 -3.23 -12.24
C PHE A 80 10.33 -2.59 -10.86
N TRP A 81 9.49 -1.59 -10.58
CA TRP A 81 9.48 -0.86 -9.33
C TRP A 81 8.06 -0.80 -8.76
N GLY A 82 7.99 -0.56 -7.45
CA GLY A 82 6.75 -0.49 -6.72
C GLY A 82 6.85 0.49 -5.56
N PHE A 83 5.69 0.85 -5.03
CA PHE A 83 5.61 1.65 -3.82
C PHE A 83 4.31 1.34 -3.12
N LYS A 84 4.28 1.58 -1.81
CA LYS A 84 3.06 1.42 -1.04
C LYS A 84 2.99 2.50 0.03
N ASP A 85 1.76 2.83 0.37
CA ASP A 85 1.37 3.65 1.51
C ASP A 85 -0.12 3.38 1.74
N PRO A 86 -0.60 3.09 2.97
CA PRO A 86 -2.02 2.78 3.19
C PRO A 86 -2.98 3.89 2.72
N ARG A 87 -2.53 5.15 2.68
CA ARG A 87 -3.33 6.30 2.24
C ARG A 87 -3.50 6.33 0.72
N LEU A 88 -2.77 5.49 -0.04
CA LEU A 88 -3.05 5.27 -1.46
C LEU A 88 -4.49 4.80 -1.67
N CYS A 89 -5.11 4.07 -0.74
CA CYS A 89 -6.54 3.73 -0.84
C CYS A 89 -7.43 4.98 -1.02
N LEU A 90 -6.99 6.14 -0.55
CA LEU A 90 -7.68 7.43 -0.68
C LEU A 90 -7.15 8.25 -1.87
N THR A 91 -5.84 8.24 -2.10
CA THR A 91 -5.18 9.16 -3.04
C THR A 91 -4.88 8.56 -4.41
N ILE A 92 -5.01 7.23 -4.59
CA ILE A 92 -4.67 6.53 -5.83
C ILE A 92 -5.34 7.10 -7.10
N PRO A 93 -6.56 7.68 -7.09
CA PRO A 93 -7.11 8.33 -8.29
C PRO A 93 -6.30 9.52 -8.83
N LEU A 94 -5.40 10.10 -8.01
CA LEU A 94 -4.46 11.12 -8.45
C LEU A 94 -3.20 10.52 -9.08
N TRP A 95 -2.71 9.43 -8.51
CA TRP A 95 -1.50 8.72 -8.97
C TRP A 95 -1.73 7.96 -10.28
N SER A 96 -2.84 7.22 -10.38
CA SER A 96 -3.14 6.31 -11.48
C SER A 96 -3.12 6.98 -12.86
N LYS A 97 -3.41 8.28 -12.91
CA LYS A 97 -3.42 9.11 -14.14
C LYS A 97 -2.05 9.23 -14.81
N TYR A 98 -0.97 8.93 -14.10
CA TYR A 98 0.40 9.07 -14.57
C TYR A 98 1.15 7.74 -14.59
N LEU A 99 0.57 6.68 -14.03
CA LEU A 99 1.14 5.34 -14.07
C LEU A 99 0.80 4.68 -15.41
N LYS A 100 1.81 4.06 -16.03
CA LYS A 100 1.64 3.24 -17.24
C LYS A 100 1.86 1.78 -16.88
N ASN A 101 1.04 0.89 -17.41
CA ASN A 101 1.16 -0.57 -17.21
C ASN A 101 1.22 -1.00 -15.72
N ALA A 102 0.48 -0.28 -14.85
CA ALA A 102 0.48 -0.58 -13.43
C ALA A 102 -0.26 -1.88 -13.10
N PHE A 103 0.34 -2.66 -12.20
CA PHE A 103 -0.28 -3.78 -11.51
C PHE A 103 -0.68 -3.33 -10.10
N TYR A 104 -1.86 -3.71 -9.65
CA TYR A 104 -2.33 -3.39 -8.30
C TYR A 104 -2.37 -4.67 -7.46
N VAL A 105 -1.56 -4.74 -6.40
CA VAL A 105 -1.65 -5.78 -5.38
C VAL A 105 -2.46 -5.22 -4.21
N VAL A 106 -3.68 -5.71 -4.06
CA VAL A 106 -4.71 -5.18 -3.18
C VAL A 106 -4.84 -6.11 -1.99
N VAL A 107 -4.56 -5.60 -0.78
CA VAL A 107 -4.59 -6.40 0.44
C VAL A 107 -5.77 -5.97 1.30
N PHE A 108 -6.70 -6.89 1.53
CA PHE A 108 -7.77 -6.73 2.50
C PHE A 108 -7.42 -7.43 3.81
N ARG A 109 -7.85 -6.86 4.93
CA ARG A 109 -7.73 -7.44 6.27
C ARG A 109 -9.08 -7.36 6.96
N ASN A 110 -9.34 -8.29 7.87
CA ASN A 110 -10.50 -8.30 8.73
C ASN A 110 -10.64 -6.93 9.43
N PRO A 111 -11.77 -6.21 9.25
CA PRO A 111 -11.94 -4.87 9.81
C PRO A 111 -11.78 -4.80 11.32
N LEU A 112 -12.18 -5.83 12.05
CA LEU A 112 -12.01 -5.88 13.50
C LEU A 112 -10.53 -5.95 13.89
N GLN A 113 -9.73 -6.74 13.17
CA GLN A 113 -8.29 -6.80 13.42
C GLN A 113 -7.59 -5.48 13.09
N VAL A 114 -8.03 -4.78 12.03
CA VAL A 114 -7.53 -3.43 11.72
C VAL A 114 -7.87 -2.48 12.87
N ALA A 115 -9.11 -2.47 13.34
CA ALA A 115 -9.55 -1.62 14.45
C ALA A 115 -8.78 -1.92 15.75
N GLN A 116 -8.55 -3.19 16.08
CA GLN A 116 -7.75 -3.61 17.23
C GLN A 116 -6.28 -3.15 17.13
N SER A 117 -5.68 -3.27 15.94
CA SER A 117 -4.32 -2.79 15.69
C SER A 117 -4.21 -1.26 15.84
N LEU A 118 -5.18 -0.51 15.30
CA LEU A 118 -5.26 0.94 15.47
C LEU A 118 -5.48 1.35 16.94
N ASN A 119 -6.27 0.59 17.69
CA ASN A 119 -6.46 0.83 19.12
C ASN A 119 -5.16 0.63 19.91
N LYS A 120 -4.45 -0.47 19.65
CA LYS A 120 -3.17 -0.78 20.29
C LYS A 120 -2.09 0.27 19.99
N ARG A 121 -2.00 0.72 18.73
CA ARG A 121 -0.98 1.66 18.25
C ARG A 121 -1.28 3.12 18.58
N ASP A 122 -2.48 3.58 18.25
CA ASP A 122 -2.84 5.02 18.24
C ASP A 122 -3.92 5.37 19.28
N ARG A 123 -4.38 4.40 20.09
CA ARG A 123 -5.48 4.57 21.05
C ARG A 123 -6.81 5.00 20.41
N ILE A 124 -7.03 4.63 19.15
CA ILE A 124 -8.29 4.86 18.44
C ILE A 124 -9.35 3.87 18.95
N ASP A 125 -10.55 4.34 19.27
CA ASP A 125 -11.66 3.47 19.68
C ASP A 125 -12.01 2.43 18.60
N ILE A 126 -12.48 1.24 19.01
CA ILE A 126 -12.77 0.15 18.08
C ILE A 126 -13.84 0.56 17.05
N LYS A 127 -14.89 1.30 17.45
CA LYS A 127 -15.92 1.77 16.51
C LYS A 127 -15.33 2.72 15.48
N GLU A 128 -14.44 3.60 15.92
CA GLU A 128 -13.75 4.54 15.04
C GLU A 128 -12.78 3.82 14.09
N GLY A 129 -12.05 2.81 14.57
CA GLY A 129 -11.19 1.96 13.74
C GLY A 129 -11.98 1.19 12.67
N LEU A 130 -13.17 0.68 13.00
CA LEU A 130 -14.09 0.05 12.05
C LEU A 130 -14.59 1.06 11.01
N ARG A 131 -14.97 2.27 11.43
CA ARG A 131 -15.39 3.36 10.53
C ARG A 131 -14.28 3.73 9.55
N LEU A 132 -13.05 3.92 10.03
CA LEU A 132 -11.89 4.21 9.18
C LEU A 132 -11.65 3.10 8.16
N THR A 133 -11.69 1.84 8.60
CA THR A 133 -11.50 0.70 7.70
C THR A 133 -12.57 0.65 6.60
N ALA A 134 -13.83 0.90 6.95
CA ALA A 134 -14.92 0.95 5.98
C ALA A 134 -14.70 2.06 4.93
N ILE A 135 -14.26 3.24 5.34
CA ILE A 135 -13.97 4.36 4.42
C ILE A 135 -12.83 4.01 3.46
N TYR A 136 -11.72 3.46 3.97
CA TYR A 136 -10.58 3.10 3.12
C TYR A 136 -10.96 1.99 2.13
N ASN A 137 -11.70 0.98 2.58
CA ASN A 137 -12.15 -0.12 1.72
C ASN A 137 -13.16 0.33 0.66
N ASP A 138 -14.08 1.25 1.00
CA ASP A 138 -15.03 1.84 0.04
C ASP A 138 -14.30 2.62 -1.07
N ARG A 139 -13.35 3.49 -0.70
CA ARG A 139 -12.57 4.28 -1.66
C ARG A 139 -11.73 3.39 -2.57
N LEU A 140 -11.07 2.39 -1.99
CA LEU A 140 -10.25 1.43 -2.73
C LEU A 140 -11.09 0.61 -3.70
N THR A 141 -12.23 0.08 -3.24
CA THR A 141 -13.14 -0.72 -4.07
C THR A 141 -13.69 0.11 -5.24
N LYS A 142 -14.15 1.33 -4.97
CA LYS A 142 -14.62 2.26 -6.03
C LYS A 142 -13.54 2.51 -7.08
N PHE A 143 -12.30 2.74 -6.66
CA PHE A 143 -11.19 2.93 -7.59
C PHE A 143 -10.96 1.67 -8.43
N ILE A 144 -10.85 0.49 -7.81
CA ILE A 144 -10.56 -0.75 -8.52
C ILE A 144 -11.68 -1.12 -9.49
N SER A 145 -12.95 -0.89 -9.14
CA SER A 145 -14.09 -1.10 -10.05
C SER A 145 -14.11 -0.12 -11.23
N SER A 146 -13.35 0.98 -11.17
CA SER A 146 -13.30 2.01 -12.22
C SER A 146 -12.15 1.84 -13.23
N ILE A 147 -11.26 0.87 -13.02
CA ILE A 147 -10.08 0.64 -13.85
C ILE A 147 -10.10 -0.74 -14.51
N ASN A 148 -9.39 -0.87 -15.63
CA ASN A 148 -9.19 -2.16 -16.31
C ASN A 148 -7.80 -2.75 -16.05
N ASN A 149 -7.00 -2.12 -15.17
CA ASN A 149 -5.67 -2.60 -14.85
C ASN A 149 -5.73 -3.96 -14.14
N PRO A 150 -4.69 -4.81 -14.29
CA PRO A 150 -4.59 -6.04 -13.53
C PRO A 150 -4.59 -5.78 -12.02
N CYS A 151 -5.45 -6.50 -11.30
CA CYS A 151 -5.53 -6.48 -9.84
C CYS A 151 -5.36 -7.90 -9.28
N LEU A 152 -4.50 -8.05 -8.28
CA LEU A 152 -4.40 -9.24 -7.45
C LEU A 152 -4.96 -8.94 -6.07
N PHE A 153 -5.95 -9.70 -5.64
CA PHE A 153 -6.61 -9.51 -4.35
C PHE A 153 -6.11 -10.55 -3.34
N LEU A 154 -5.56 -10.08 -2.23
CA LEU A 154 -5.02 -10.90 -1.17
C LEU A 154 -5.77 -10.63 0.14
N SER A 155 -6.09 -11.69 0.88
CA SER A 155 -6.47 -11.58 2.29
C SER A 155 -5.20 -11.62 3.13
N PHE A 156 -5.04 -10.64 4.00
CA PHE A 156 -3.89 -10.53 4.90
C PHE A 156 -3.71 -11.77 5.77
N GLU A 157 -4.82 -12.33 6.24
CA GLU A 157 -4.88 -13.54 7.06
C GLU A 157 -4.36 -14.77 6.29
N ARG A 158 -4.59 -14.79 4.98
CA ARG A 158 -4.29 -15.91 4.07
C ARG A 158 -2.98 -15.76 3.31
N ILE A 159 -2.09 -14.85 3.72
CA ILE A 159 -0.75 -14.76 3.15
C ILE A 159 0.12 -15.88 3.74
N TYR A 160 0.54 -16.82 2.91
CA TYR A 160 1.39 -17.97 3.27
C TYR A 160 2.54 -18.09 2.26
N PRO A 161 3.57 -18.93 2.50
CA PRO A 161 4.62 -19.20 1.51
C PRO A 161 4.09 -19.46 0.10
N ALA A 162 2.98 -20.20 -0.05
CA ALA A 162 2.35 -20.44 -1.35
C ALA A 162 1.90 -19.16 -2.09
N THR A 163 1.54 -18.09 -1.37
CA THR A 163 1.16 -16.78 -1.95
C THR A 163 2.30 -16.14 -2.73
N VAL A 164 3.56 -16.49 -2.43
CA VAL A 164 4.72 -16.00 -3.20
C VAL A 164 4.59 -16.37 -4.68
N ARG A 165 4.16 -17.60 -4.99
CA ARG A 165 3.98 -18.07 -6.37
C ARG A 165 2.86 -17.31 -7.09
N GLU A 166 1.77 -17.02 -6.38
CA GLU A 166 0.65 -16.24 -6.90
C GLU A 166 1.11 -14.82 -7.30
N ILE A 167 1.88 -14.15 -6.43
CA ILE A 167 2.47 -12.84 -6.70
C ILE A 167 3.42 -12.88 -7.91
N ILE A 168 4.31 -13.87 -7.98
CA ILE A 168 5.26 -14.04 -9.09
C ILE A 168 4.51 -14.18 -10.42
N ASN A 169 3.51 -15.06 -10.46
CA ASN A 169 2.73 -15.33 -11.67
C ASN A 169 1.94 -14.09 -12.12
N PHE A 170 1.29 -13.41 -11.19
CA PHE A 170 0.50 -12.22 -11.48
C PHE A 170 1.37 -11.07 -12.03
N LEU A 171 2.50 -10.79 -11.37
CA LEU A 171 3.41 -9.71 -11.75
C LEU A 171 4.38 -10.10 -12.87
N LYS A 172 4.34 -11.37 -13.32
CA LYS A 172 5.25 -11.95 -14.34
C LYS A 172 6.73 -11.76 -13.99
N LEU A 173 7.06 -11.83 -12.70
CA LEU A 173 8.42 -11.69 -12.22
C LEU A 173 9.27 -12.92 -12.60
N ARG A 174 10.58 -12.72 -12.72
CA ARG A 174 11.56 -13.79 -12.94
C ARG A 174 12.61 -13.82 -11.83
N PRO A 175 12.20 -14.05 -10.56
CA PRO A 175 13.13 -14.09 -9.44
C PRO A 175 14.02 -15.34 -9.53
N SER A 176 15.25 -15.25 -9.02
CA SER A 176 16.11 -16.41 -8.80
C SER A 176 15.54 -17.34 -7.72
N PRO A 177 15.92 -18.63 -7.69
CA PRO A 177 15.50 -19.55 -6.61
C PRO A 177 15.81 -19.01 -5.20
N LYS A 178 16.94 -18.30 -5.04
CA LYS A 178 17.33 -17.66 -3.78
C LYS A 178 16.38 -16.53 -3.37
N GLN A 179 15.87 -15.75 -4.32
CA GLN A 179 14.88 -14.69 -4.05
C GLN A 179 13.54 -15.27 -3.64
N ILE A 180 13.10 -16.36 -4.29
CA ILE A 180 11.87 -17.07 -3.92
C ILE A 180 11.98 -17.60 -2.49
N GLN A 181 13.08 -18.28 -2.16
CA GLN A 181 13.30 -18.81 -0.81
C GLN A 181 13.31 -17.69 0.25
N LYS A 182 13.97 -16.56 -0.03
CA LYS A 182 13.96 -15.38 0.86
C LYS A 182 12.55 -14.83 1.06
N ALA A 183 11.76 -14.75 -0.01
CA ALA A 183 10.39 -14.25 0.04
C ALA A 183 9.47 -15.19 0.84
N GLU A 184 9.64 -16.51 0.71
CA GLU A 184 8.88 -17.51 1.47
C GLU A 184 9.23 -17.48 2.96
N ILE A 185 10.52 -17.40 3.31
CA ILE A 185 11.00 -17.31 4.71
C ILE A 185 10.56 -15.99 5.37
N PHE A 186 10.45 -14.90 4.59
CA PHE A 186 9.99 -13.60 5.10
C PHE A 186 8.53 -13.62 5.59
N ILE A 187 7.75 -14.63 5.21
CA ILE A 187 6.37 -14.80 5.69
C ILE A 187 6.41 -15.50 7.04
N ASP A 188 6.48 -14.69 8.09
CA ASP A 188 6.36 -15.15 9.46
C ASP A 188 4.87 -15.16 9.89
N PRO A 189 4.29 -16.33 10.23
CA PRO A 189 2.91 -16.42 10.71
C PRO A 189 2.64 -15.61 11.98
N GLU A 190 3.63 -15.43 12.87
CA GLU A 190 3.48 -14.74 14.15
C GLU A 190 3.36 -13.21 13.96
N LEU A 191 3.94 -12.68 12.88
CA LEU A 191 3.86 -11.25 12.54
C LEU A 191 2.48 -10.83 12.02
N LYS A 192 1.54 -11.77 11.81
CA LYS A 192 0.15 -11.47 11.40
C LYS A 192 -0.69 -10.86 12.53
N TYR A 193 -0.30 -11.03 13.79
CA TYR A 193 -1.11 -10.64 14.95
C TYR A 193 -0.49 -9.54 15.83
N LEU A 194 0.67 -9.00 15.45
CA LEU A 194 1.31 -7.88 16.16
C LEU A 194 0.64 -6.53 15.88
#